data_AF-A0A2H6BQ18-F1
#
_entry.id   AF-A0A2H6BQ18-F1
#
_cell.length_a   1.000
_cell.length_b   1.000
_cell.length_c   1.000
_cell.angle_alpha   90.00
_cell.angle_beta   90.00
_cell.angle_gamma   90.00
#
_symmetry.space_group_name_H-M   'P 1'
#
loop_
_entity.id
_entity.type
_entity.pdbx_description
1 polymer ?
#
loop_
_entity_poly.entity_id
_entity_poly.type
_entity_poly.pdbx_seq_one_letter_code
_entity_poly.pdbx_strand_id
1 'polypeptide(L)'
;MSGINREIYLENRTSLIDKHLPETEKSQRELEIEGIVYLFNNRQTMERVAEEIKQRGERTGAADSEDKYERYGLFFAEPIGYILKLDGTRIPLHYGEIKIKKSTGKYHVIPRTRPRTTKS
;
A
#
# COMPACT_ATOMS: atom_id res chain seq x y z
N MET A 1 4.87 -21.36 2.33
CA MET A 1 4.64 -19.93 2.56
C MET A 1 3.41 -19.51 1.77
N SER A 2 2.49 -18.75 2.38
CA SER A 2 1.30 -18.20 1.70
C SER A 2 1.59 -16.91 0.92
N GLY A 3 2.80 -16.35 1.06
CA GLY A 3 3.25 -15.14 0.40
C GLY A 3 3.53 -15.30 -1.11
N ILE A 4 4.31 -14.38 -1.65
CA ILE A 4 4.56 -14.25 -3.07
C ILE A 4 5.73 -15.16 -3.46
N ASN A 5 5.41 -16.32 -4.06
CA ASN A 5 6.39 -17.34 -4.42
C ASN A 5 7.04 -17.12 -5.81
N ARG A 6 7.23 -15.86 -6.22
CA ARG A 6 7.87 -15.49 -7.50
C ARG A 6 8.62 -14.17 -7.37
N GLU A 7 9.56 -13.91 -8.27
CA GLU A 7 10.24 -12.62 -8.32
C GLU A 7 9.28 -11.49 -8.70
N ILE A 8 9.44 -10.37 -8.00
CA ILE A 8 8.76 -9.10 -8.23
C ILE A 8 9.75 -7.96 -8.01
N TYR A 9 9.56 -6.85 -8.71
CA TYR A 9 10.50 -5.72 -8.69
C TYR A 9 9.83 -4.48 -8.12
N LEU A 10 10.50 -3.77 -7.21
CA LEU A 10 9.97 -2.52 -6.70
C LEU A 10 9.83 -1.52 -7.86
N GLU A 11 8.67 -0.89 -7.96
CA GLU A 11 8.49 0.24 -8.86
C GLU A 11 9.30 1.43 -8.35
N ASN A 12 10.29 1.86 -9.13
CA ASN A 12 11.27 2.87 -8.76
C ASN A 12 10.83 4.30 -9.07
N ARG A 13 9.59 4.50 -9.55
CA ARG A 13 9.03 5.83 -9.73
C ARG A 13 8.86 6.50 -8.37
N THR A 14 9.71 7.48 -8.09
CA THR A 14 9.72 8.26 -6.84
C THR A 14 8.34 8.76 -6.45
N SER A 15 7.54 9.23 -7.43
CA SER A 15 6.18 9.72 -7.18
C SER A 15 5.18 8.69 -6.62
N LEU A 16 5.40 7.39 -6.85
CA LEU A 16 4.56 6.33 -6.27
C LEU A 16 4.96 5.94 -4.86
N ILE A 17 6.23 6.20 -4.50
CA ILE A 17 6.76 5.99 -3.17
C ILE A 17 6.38 7.19 -2.31
N ASP A 18 6.70 8.39 -2.78
CA ASP A 18 6.57 9.63 -2.02
C ASP A 18 5.12 9.96 -1.67
N LYS A 19 4.15 9.60 -2.51
CA LYS A 19 2.71 9.77 -2.21
C LYS A 19 2.24 9.02 -0.95
N HIS A 20 3.05 8.11 -0.42
CA HIS A 20 2.77 7.32 0.78
C HIS A 20 3.76 7.58 1.91
N LEU A 21 4.60 8.61 1.80
CA LEU A 21 5.54 9.03 2.84
C LEU A 21 5.17 10.42 3.36
N PRO A 22 5.33 10.66 4.68
CA PRO A 22 5.08 11.97 5.26
C PRO A 22 6.06 13.01 4.70
N GLU A 23 5.64 14.28 4.73
CA GLU A 23 6.49 15.44 4.44
C GLU A 23 7.07 15.51 3.02
N THR A 24 6.56 14.69 2.10
CA THR A 24 6.91 14.82 0.68
C THR A 24 5.98 15.81 -0.02
N GLU A 25 6.51 16.58 -0.97
CA GLU A 25 5.70 17.46 -1.83
C GLU A 25 4.56 16.69 -2.50
N LYS A 26 4.82 15.43 -2.88
CA LYS A 26 3.82 14.58 -3.52
C LYS A 26 2.67 14.23 -2.56
N SER A 27 2.95 13.88 -1.31
CA SER A 27 1.91 13.58 -0.31
C SER A 27 1.09 14.82 0.05
N GLN A 28 1.74 15.99 0.15
CA GLN A 28 1.08 17.27 0.40
C GLN A 28 0.14 17.63 -0.74
N ARG A 29 0.61 17.52 -1.99
CA ARG A 29 -0.23 17.79 -3.17
C ARG A 29 -1.42 16.83 -3.26
N GLU A 30 -1.26 15.55 -2.92
CA GLU A 30 -2.39 14.60 -2.90
C GLU A 30 -3.39 14.96 -1.79
N LEU A 31 -2.91 15.40 -0.62
CA LEU A 31 -3.76 15.91 0.46
C LEU A 31 -4.55 17.16 0.03
N GLU A 32 -3.92 18.10 -0.66
CA GLU A 32 -4.56 19.32 -1.15
C GLU A 32 -5.63 19.03 -2.21
N ILE A 33 -5.38 18.10 -3.13
CA ILE A 33 -6.29 17.77 -4.23
C ILE A 33 -7.46 16.89 -3.76
N GLU A 34 -7.17 15.85 -2.97
CA GLU A 34 -8.16 14.82 -2.61
C GLU A 34 -8.79 15.06 -1.23
N GLY A 35 -8.24 15.99 -0.44
CA GLY A 35 -8.62 16.23 0.95
C GLY A 35 -8.18 15.13 1.93
N ILE A 36 -7.51 14.09 1.42
CA ILE A 36 -7.12 12.89 2.15
C ILE A 36 -5.88 12.23 1.53
N VAL A 37 -4.95 11.77 2.36
CA VAL A 37 -3.79 10.97 1.91
C VAL A 37 -3.54 9.79 2.85
N TYR A 38 -2.97 8.71 2.31
CA TYR A 38 -2.67 7.48 3.03
C TYR A 38 -1.16 7.35 3.15
N LEU A 39 -0.64 7.43 4.38
CA LEU A 39 0.79 7.52 4.66
C LEU A 39 1.24 6.33 5.50
N PHE A 40 2.46 5.86 5.25
CA PHE A 40 3.20 5.07 6.23
C PHE A 40 3.78 6.00 7.30
N ASN A 41 4.16 5.44 8.45
CA ASN A 41 4.83 6.23 9.49
C ASN A 41 6.17 6.81 9.00
N ASN A 42 6.89 6.03 8.18
CA ASN A 42 8.15 6.40 7.54
C ASN A 42 8.52 5.36 6.46
N ARG A 43 9.63 5.61 5.75
CA ARG A 43 10.16 4.70 4.72
C ARG A 43 10.54 3.33 5.28
N GLN A 44 11.16 3.28 6.46
CA GLN A 44 11.52 2.00 7.09
C GLN A 44 10.29 1.12 7.35
N THR A 45 9.18 1.73 7.76
CA THR A 45 7.90 1.03 7.96
C THR A 45 7.34 0.52 6.65
N MET A 46 7.37 1.32 5.58
CA MET A 46 6.96 0.90 4.23
C MET A 46 7.76 -0.32 3.76
N GLU A 47 9.08 -0.29 3.92
CA GLU A 47 9.99 -1.38 3.51
C GLU A 47 9.73 -2.65 4.32
N ARG A 48 9.62 -2.54 5.65
CA ARG A 48 9.28 -3.67 6.52
C ARG A 48 7.93 -4.29 6.14
N VAL A 49 6.91 -3.46 5.89
CA VAL A 49 5.59 -3.93 5.45
C VAL A 49 5.69 -4.67 4.11
N ALA A 50 6.53 -4.19 3.19
CA ALA A 50 6.76 -4.85 1.91
C ALA A 50 7.32 -6.27 2.09
N GLU A 51 8.37 -6.41 2.91
CA GLU A 51 9.03 -7.70 3.14
C GLU A 51 8.09 -8.70 3.83
N GLU A 52 7.32 -8.25 4.82
CA GLU A 52 6.33 -9.09 5.50
C GLU A 52 5.23 -9.57 4.56
N ILE A 53 4.71 -8.71 3.68
CA ILE A 53 3.70 -9.10 2.69
C ILE A 53 4.30 -10.06 1.66
N LYS A 54 5.55 -9.88 1.23
CA LYS A 54 6.21 -10.84 0.33
C LYS A 54 6.31 -12.22 0.95
N GLN A 55 6.62 -12.32 2.25
CA GLN A 55 6.83 -13.60 2.92
C GLN A 55 5.51 -14.32 3.26
N ARG A 56 4.50 -13.58 3.74
CA ARG A 56 3.28 -14.17 4.31
C ARG A 56 1.98 -13.44 3.99
N GLY A 57 2.01 -12.44 3.12
CA GLY A 57 0.80 -11.72 2.71
C GLY A 57 -0.19 -12.62 1.99
N GLU A 58 -1.48 -12.35 2.19
CA GLU A 58 -2.56 -13.13 1.58
C GLU A 58 -3.03 -12.48 0.29
N ARG A 59 -3.33 -13.30 -0.73
CA ARG A 59 -3.88 -12.80 -2.00
C ARG A 59 -5.27 -12.23 -1.77
N THR A 60 -5.49 -10.98 -2.18
CA THR A 60 -6.77 -10.28 -2.03
C THR A 60 -7.30 -9.82 -3.39
N GLY A 61 -8.61 -9.56 -3.50
CA GLY A 61 -9.24 -9.11 -4.74
C GLY A 61 -9.15 -10.10 -5.92
N ALA A 62 -8.88 -11.39 -5.67
CA ALA A 62 -8.59 -12.38 -6.72
C ALA A 62 -9.75 -12.64 -7.69
N ALA A 63 -10.99 -12.31 -7.31
CA ALA A 63 -12.17 -12.49 -8.13
C ALA A 63 -12.39 -11.37 -9.17
N ASP A 64 -11.58 -10.31 -9.15
CA ASP A 64 -11.57 -9.28 -10.21
C ASP A 64 -10.62 -9.71 -11.34
N SER A 65 -11.16 -10.44 -12.32
CA SER A 65 -10.40 -10.97 -13.47
C SER A 65 -9.84 -9.86 -14.37
N GLU A 66 -10.50 -8.71 -14.41
CA GLU A 66 -10.10 -7.54 -15.20
C GLU A 66 -9.06 -6.64 -14.49
N ASP A 67 -8.84 -6.82 -13.18
CA ASP A 67 -7.82 -6.05 -12.46
C ASP A 67 -6.45 -6.28 -13.10
N LYS A 68 -5.82 -5.19 -13.58
CA LYS A 68 -4.46 -5.22 -14.13
C LYS A 68 -3.41 -5.50 -13.05
N TYR A 69 -3.83 -5.57 -11.78
CA TYR A 69 -2.98 -5.80 -10.63
C TYR A 69 -3.34 -7.08 -9.88
N GLU A 70 -2.32 -7.80 -9.42
CA GLU A 70 -2.43 -8.76 -8.33
C GLU A 70 -2.20 -8.03 -7.01
N ARG A 71 -2.87 -8.49 -5.94
CA ARG A 71 -2.81 -7.86 -4.63
C ARG A 71 -2.52 -8.87 -3.56
N TYR A 72 -1.61 -8.50 -2.68
CA TYR A 72 -1.30 -9.24 -1.47
C TYR A 72 -1.34 -8.27 -0.31
N GLY A 73 -1.89 -8.66 0.83
CA GLY A 73 -1.89 -7.78 1.98
C GLY A 73 -1.91 -8.51 3.30
N LEU A 74 -1.73 -7.74 4.36
CA LEU A 74 -1.50 -8.24 5.70
C LEU A 74 -1.96 -7.21 6.73
N PHE A 75 -2.58 -7.70 7.80
CA PHE A 75 -2.86 -6.91 9.00
C PHE A 75 -1.65 -6.94 9.95
N PHE A 76 -1.37 -5.80 10.57
CA PHE A 76 -0.32 -5.59 11.55
C PHE A 76 -0.94 -5.22 12.90
N ALA A 77 -0.36 -5.73 13.99
CA ALA A 77 -0.83 -5.42 15.34
C ALA A 77 -0.68 -3.91 15.64
N GLU A 78 0.48 -3.34 15.30
CA GLU A 78 0.75 -1.92 15.46
C GLU A 78 0.37 -1.12 14.21
N PRO A 79 -0.04 0.16 14.35
CA PRO A 79 -0.27 1.03 13.21
C PRO A 79 0.99 1.16 12.35
N ILE A 80 0.86 0.83 11.07
CA ILE A 80 1.93 0.97 10.07
C ILE A 80 1.95 2.35 9.41
N GLY A 81 0.91 3.14 9.67
CA GLY A 81 0.65 4.37 8.99
C GLY A 81 -0.63 5.02 9.47
N TYR A 82 -1.07 6.02 8.72
CA TYR A 82 -2.30 6.75 9.02
C TYR A 82 -2.89 7.36 7.75
N ILE A 83 -4.19 7.60 7.80
CA ILE A 83 -4.86 8.57 6.93
C ILE A 83 -4.62 9.95 7.52
N LEU A 84 -4.18 10.90 6.71
CA LEU A 84 -4.18 12.32 7.03
C LEU A 84 -5.31 12.99 6.23
N LYS A 85 -6.18 13.73 6.92
CA LYS A 85 -7.20 14.57 6.30
C LYS A 85 -6.78 16.03 6.30
N LEU A 86 -7.39 16.84 5.45
CA LEU A 86 -7.07 18.27 5.29
C LEU A 86 -7.27 19.07 6.60
N ASP A 87 -8.20 18.64 7.45
CA ASP A 87 -8.45 19.23 8.79
C ASP A 87 -7.39 18.84 9.85
N GLY A 88 -6.36 18.07 9.47
CA GLY A 88 -5.32 17.58 10.37
C GLY A 88 -5.66 16.28 11.08
N THR A 89 -6.87 15.73 10.92
CA THR A 89 -7.28 14.45 11.52
C THR A 89 -6.36 13.33 11.05
N ARG A 90 -5.90 12.51 12.00
CA ARG A 90 -5.10 11.30 11.76
C ARG A 90 -5.87 10.06 12.17
N ILE A 91 -6.03 9.10 11.25
CA ILE A 91 -6.69 7.81 11.53
C ILE A 91 -5.67 6.69 11.34
N PRO A 92 -5.38 5.87 12.36
CA PRO A 92 -4.37 4.83 12.26
C PRO A 92 -4.75 3.77 11.20
N LEU A 93 -3.73 3.28 10.49
CA LEU A 93 -3.84 2.22 9.49
C LEU A 93 -3.03 1.00 9.94
N HIS A 94 -3.70 -0.15 9.97
CA HIS A 94 -3.12 -1.43 10.37
C HIS A 94 -2.95 -2.40 9.21
N TYR A 95 -3.43 -2.07 8.01
CA TYR A 95 -3.42 -2.97 6.86
C TYR A 95 -2.51 -2.45 5.74
N GLY A 96 -1.56 -3.27 5.33
CA GLY A 96 -0.68 -3.01 4.20
C GLY A 96 -1.07 -3.84 2.99
N GLU A 97 -0.89 -3.29 1.79
CA GLU A 97 -1.12 -4.00 0.53
C GLU A 97 0.06 -3.77 -0.43
N ILE A 98 0.54 -4.84 -1.05
CA ILE A 98 1.33 -4.79 -2.26
C ILE A 98 0.37 -4.93 -3.44
N LYS A 99 0.40 -3.98 -4.39
CA LYS A 99 -0.12 -4.23 -5.74
C LYS A 99 1.01 -4.51 -6.70
N ILE A 100 0.86 -5.57 -7.49
CA ILE A 100 1.82 -6.02 -8.50
C ILE A 100 1.16 -5.85 -9.87
N LYS A 101 1.77 -5.08 -10.76
CA LYS A 101 1.29 -4.95 -12.14
C LYS A 101 1.51 -6.28 -12.88
N LYS A 102 0.44 -6.95 -13.28
CA LYS A 102 0.49 -8.30 -13.91
C LYS A 102 1.44 -8.34 -15.11
N SER A 103 1.45 -7.28 -15.93
CA SER A 103 2.23 -7.22 -17.17
C SER A 103 3.75 -7.04 -16.97
N THR A 104 4.21 -6.63 -15.79
CA THR A 104 5.65 -6.32 -15.57
C THR A 104 6.23 -6.93 -14.31
N GLY A 105 5.41 -7.49 -13.41
CA GLY A 105 5.87 -7.91 -12.07
C GLY A 105 6.33 -6.76 -11.17
N LYS A 106 6.13 -5.50 -11.60
CA LYS A 106 6.50 -4.33 -10.81
C LYS A 106 5.47 -4.11 -9.72
N TYR A 107 5.93 -3.86 -8.51
CA TYR A 107 5.07 -3.69 -7.35
C TYR A 107 5.24 -2.33 -6.68
N HIS A 108 4.18 -1.88 -6.03
CA HIS A 108 4.21 -0.75 -5.11
C HIS A 108 3.53 -1.16 -3.79
N VAL A 109 3.86 -0.50 -2.69
CA VAL A 109 3.32 -0.82 -1.35
C VAL A 109 2.45 0.34 -0.90
N ILE A 110 1.28 0.05 -0.34
CA ILE A 110 0.32 1.06 0.07
C ILE A 110 -0.26 0.74 1.46
N PRO A 111 -0.45 1.72 2.35
CA PRO A 111 -1.21 1.55 3.57
C PRO A 111 -2.70 1.77 3.26
N ARG A 112 -3.58 0.96 3.84
CA ARG A 112 -5.01 0.93 3.55
C ARG A 112 -5.81 0.64 4.81
N THR A 113 -7.10 0.97 4.78
CA THR A 113 -8.00 0.71 5.91
C THR A 113 -8.39 -0.76 6.03
N ARG A 114 -8.48 -1.46 4.90
CA ARG A 114 -8.91 -2.85 4.80
C ARG A 114 -8.47 -3.49 3.48
N PRO A 115 -8.48 -4.83 3.38
CA PRO A 115 -8.36 -5.55 2.13
C PRO A 115 -9.31 -5.03 1.06
N ARG A 116 -8.86 -5.07 -0.20
CA ARG A 116 -9.81 -4.96 -1.32
C ARG A 116 -10.71 -6.19 -1.32
N THR A 117 -11.92 -6.01 -0.81
CA THR A 117 -13.02 -6.95 -1.05
C THR A 117 -13.51 -6.72 -2.47
N THR A 118 -13.87 -7.78 -3.19
CA THR A 118 -14.71 -7.63 -4.37
C THR A 118 -16.00 -6.92 -3.98
N LYS A 119 -16.55 -6.08 -4.87
CA LYS A 119 -17.98 -5.79 -4.80
C LYS A 119 -18.65 -7.14 -5.07
N SER A 120 -19.37 -7.65 -4.08
CA SER A 120 -20.37 -8.70 -4.28
C SER A 120 -21.38 -8.25 -5.32
#